data_AF-A0A1H2AY88-F1
#
_entry.id   AF-A0A1H2AY88-F1
#
_cell.length_a   1.000
_cell.length_b   1.000
_cell.length_c   1.000
_cell.angle_alpha   90.00
_cell.angle_beta   90.00
_cell.angle_gamma   90.00
#
_symmetry.space_group_name_H-M   'P 1'
#
loop_
_entity.id
_entity.type
_entity.pdbx_description
1 polymer ?
#
loop_
_entity_poly.entity_id
_entity_poly.type
_entity_poly.pdbx_seq_one_letter_code
_entity_poly.pdbx_strand_id
1 'polypeptide(L)'
;MMGAPENGASEIACPSCGEIHRALGKADYSYNTPSGACKSCSGLGSIVDIDIEAVFDRSKSIRGVAVAFWFEALAEYNASILAAAGKHYGLPMNTSQPVGEYSQAEWDLLLYGVENPEFSRHFPDQPLPKSVGKGRFKGVLTGMWQRYREKDGQSGEAVFFRSMPCTDCRSERLNPVSRSVTAYGRTLPELSRISLWELSAWLQEPYLLSVDSQDDLLAAVLHDMMVKVRRIEDVGLGYLTLNRQSVSLSGGEAQRLRLATILGSGLTGVLYLLDEPTTGLHAKDTAGLVQVIKELRDLGNTVLLIGII
;
A
#
# COMPACT_ATOMS: atom_id res chain seq x y z
N MET A 1 -41.95 21.19 7.95
CA MET A 1 -40.54 20.79 7.71
C MET A 1 -40.28 19.57 8.56
N MET A 2 -40.47 18.37 8.00
CA MET A 2 -40.02 17.12 8.60
C MET A 2 -38.90 16.64 7.67
N GLY A 3 -37.68 16.55 8.22
CA GLY A 3 -36.51 16.10 7.49
C GLY A 3 -36.71 14.67 6.98
N ALA A 4 -36.22 14.42 5.77
CA ALA A 4 -36.11 13.08 5.23
C ALA A 4 -35.19 12.21 6.12
N PRO A 5 -35.44 10.90 6.26
CA PRO A 5 -34.56 10.03 7.03
C PRO A 5 -33.22 9.89 6.30
N GLU A 6 -32.12 10.11 7.02
CA GLU A 6 -30.78 9.74 6.56
C GLU A 6 -30.73 8.21 6.38
N ASN A 7 -30.17 7.76 5.25
CA ASN A 7 -30.12 6.37 4.80
C ASN A 7 -29.64 5.40 5.90
N GLY A 8 -30.57 4.62 6.44
CA GLY A 8 -30.31 3.62 7.47
C GLY A 8 -29.44 2.47 6.95
N ALA A 9 -28.28 2.27 7.57
CA ALA A 9 -27.57 1.00 7.48
C ALA A 9 -28.44 -0.05 8.18
N SER A 10 -28.97 -1.02 7.43
CA SER A 10 -29.68 -2.15 8.02
C SER A 10 -28.71 -2.95 8.88
N GLU A 11 -29.09 -3.24 10.11
CA GLU A 11 -28.35 -4.13 11.00
C GLU A 11 -28.69 -5.59 10.68
N ILE A 12 -27.69 -6.46 10.69
CA ILE A 12 -27.80 -7.89 10.40
C ILE A 12 -27.31 -8.65 11.63
N ALA A 13 -28.17 -9.45 12.26
CA ALA A 13 -27.80 -10.27 13.40
C ALA A 13 -27.20 -11.61 12.93
N CYS A 14 -26.06 -12.00 13.51
CA CYS A 14 -25.49 -13.33 13.30
C CYS A 14 -26.43 -14.39 13.89
N PRO A 15 -26.91 -15.38 13.11
CA PRO A 15 -27.84 -16.39 13.62
C PRO A 15 -27.20 -17.37 14.61
N SER A 16 -25.85 -17.41 14.68
CA SER A 16 -25.11 -18.32 15.57
C SER A 16 -24.81 -17.70 16.94
N CYS A 17 -24.29 -16.47 16.99
CA CYS A 17 -23.88 -15.81 18.23
C CYS A 17 -24.77 -14.62 18.64
N GLY A 18 -25.71 -14.19 17.80
CA GLY A 18 -26.57 -13.04 18.06
C GLY A 18 -25.89 -11.67 17.92
N GLU A 19 -24.62 -11.64 17.53
CA GLU A 19 -23.88 -10.38 17.35
C GLU A 19 -24.46 -9.57 16.20
N ILE A 20 -24.67 -8.27 16.43
CA ILE A 20 -25.27 -7.36 15.45
C ILE A 20 -24.16 -6.73 14.62
N HIS A 21 -24.22 -6.94 13.31
CA HIS A 21 -23.31 -6.37 12.33
C HIS A 21 -24.03 -5.29 11.53
N ARG A 22 -23.36 -4.17 11.24
CA ARG A 22 -23.88 -3.22 10.26
C ARG A 22 -23.86 -3.84 8.86
N ALA A 23 -24.81 -3.48 8.01
CA ALA A 23 -24.73 -3.77 6.59
C ALA A 23 -23.45 -3.18 5.98
N LEU A 24 -22.79 -3.99 5.15
CA LEU A 24 -21.58 -3.60 4.43
C LEU A 24 -21.98 -2.95 3.10
N GLY A 25 -21.43 -1.76 2.84
CA GLY A 25 -21.59 -1.04 1.58
C GLY A 25 -20.37 -1.16 0.68
N LYS A 26 -20.43 -0.57 -0.52
CA LYS A 26 -19.31 -0.54 -1.48
C LYS A 26 -18.02 0.02 -0.88
N ALA A 27 -18.13 1.06 -0.04
CA ALA A 27 -16.97 1.67 0.61
C ALA A 27 -16.21 0.65 1.48
N ASP A 28 -16.92 -0.28 2.13
CA ASP A 28 -16.29 -1.28 2.99
C ASP A 28 -15.38 -2.24 2.22
N TYR A 29 -15.56 -2.38 0.90
CA TYR A 29 -14.70 -3.20 0.04
C TYR A 29 -13.60 -2.39 -0.66
N SER A 30 -13.42 -1.12 -0.31
CA SER A 30 -12.37 -0.27 -0.86
C SER A 30 -11.27 -0.01 0.17
N TYR A 31 -10.05 -0.47 -0.14
CA TYR A 31 -8.86 -0.15 0.64
C TYR A 31 -8.45 1.34 0.54
N ASN A 32 -9.09 2.14 -0.32
CA ASN A 32 -8.88 3.58 -0.40
C ASN A 32 -9.82 4.38 0.52
N THR A 33 -10.70 3.70 1.26
CA THR A 33 -11.62 4.35 2.19
C THR A 33 -11.30 3.94 3.63
N PRO A 34 -11.48 4.82 4.62
CA PRO A 34 -11.25 4.49 6.02
C PRO A 34 -12.09 3.30 6.52
N SER A 35 -13.30 3.12 5.97
CA SER A 35 -14.21 2.06 6.38
C SER A 35 -13.77 0.68 5.88
N GLY A 36 -13.14 0.59 4.70
CA GLY A 36 -12.66 -0.67 4.12
C GLY A 36 -11.19 -0.99 4.36
N ALA A 37 -10.35 0.02 4.59
CA ALA A 37 -8.91 -0.13 4.71
C ALA A 37 -8.47 -0.88 5.99
N CYS A 38 -7.39 -1.66 5.87
CA CYS A 38 -6.65 -2.16 7.03
C CYS A 38 -6.16 -0.98 7.86
N LYS A 39 -6.47 -0.97 9.16
CA LYS A 39 -6.08 0.12 10.07
C LYS A 39 -4.57 0.28 10.23
N SER A 40 -3.83 -0.82 10.17
CA SER A 40 -2.40 -0.84 10.47
C SER A 40 -1.53 -0.32 9.32
N CYS A 41 -1.97 -0.53 8.07
CA CYS A 41 -1.26 -0.04 6.88
C CYS A 41 -2.05 1.00 6.09
N SER A 42 -3.20 1.45 6.58
CA SER A 42 -4.09 2.39 5.90
C SER A 42 -4.39 2.01 4.44
N GLY A 43 -4.55 0.71 4.18
CA GLY A 43 -4.85 0.21 2.83
C GLY A 43 -3.65 0.17 1.86
N LEU A 44 -2.42 0.41 2.32
CA LEU A 44 -1.22 0.27 1.50
C LEU A 44 -0.84 -1.20 1.25
N GLY A 45 -1.11 -2.08 2.22
CA GLY A 45 -0.68 -3.49 2.18
C GLY A 45 0.77 -3.70 2.60
N SER A 46 1.52 -2.62 2.78
CA SER A 46 2.85 -2.59 3.39
C SER A 46 2.89 -1.60 4.56
N ILE A 47 3.79 -1.85 5.48
CA ILE A 47 4.18 -0.91 6.53
C ILE A 47 5.61 -0.47 6.24
N VAL A 48 5.89 0.79 6.50
CA VAL A 48 7.24 1.33 6.40
C VAL A 48 7.80 1.38 7.82
N ASP A 49 9.01 0.88 8.02
CA ASP A 49 9.70 0.99 9.31
C ASP A 49 11.19 1.24 9.12
N ILE A 50 11.87 1.70 10.18
CA ILE A 50 13.30 1.97 10.16
C ILE A 50 14.07 0.67 10.39
N ASP A 51 15.04 0.40 9.52
CA ASP A 51 16.04 -0.63 9.72
C ASP A 51 17.09 -0.17 10.73
N ILE A 52 16.83 -0.45 12.01
CA ILE A 52 17.66 -0.02 13.13
C ILE A 52 19.12 -0.52 12.97
N GLU A 53 19.31 -1.73 12.44
CA GLU A 53 20.65 -2.31 12.25
C GLU A 53 21.45 -1.61 11.14
N ALA A 54 20.78 -1.04 10.13
CA ALA A 54 21.46 -0.20 9.14
C ALA A 54 21.72 1.23 9.64
N VAL A 55 20.97 1.70 10.65
CA VAL A 55 21.17 3.03 11.26
C VAL A 55 22.32 3.02 12.26
N PHE A 56 22.47 1.95 13.05
CA PHE A 56 23.40 1.91 14.18
C PHE A 56 24.48 0.84 14.04
N ASP A 57 25.74 1.25 14.04
CA ASP A 57 26.86 0.36 14.28
C ASP A 57 27.07 0.20 15.79
N ARG A 58 26.56 -0.92 16.34
CA ARG A 58 26.58 -1.19 17.79
C ARG A 58 27.99 -1.35 18.36
N SER A 59 29.00 -1.58 17.53
CA SER A 59 30.39 -1.71 17.97
C SER A 59 31.08 -0.36 18.20
N LYS A 60 30.49 0.74 17.74
CA LYS A 60 31.06 2.08 17.81
C LYS A 60 30.40 2.92 18.89
N SER A 61 31.12 3.92 19.37
CA SER A 61 30.58 4.95 20.26
C SER A 61 29.90 6.06 19.48
N ILE A 62 29.12 6.89 20.17
CA ILE A 62 28.47 8.05 19.53
C ILE A 62 29.52 8.94 18.85
N ARG A 63 30.61 9.29 19.56
CA ARG A 63 31.71 10.08 18.98
C ARG A 63 32.49 9.34 17.90
N GLY A 64 32.56 8.02 18.00
CA GLY A 64 33.11 7.14 16.97
C GLY A 64 32.19 6.92 15.76
N VAL A 65 31.12 7.71 15.59
CA VAL A 65 30.17 7.62 14.48
C VAL A 65 29.39 6.30 14.49
N ALA A 66 28.71 6.01 15.61
CA ALA A 66 27.78 4.88 15.70
C ALA A 66 26.52 5.05 14.85
N VAL A 67 26.10 6.28 14.53
CA VAL A 67 24.89 6.56 13.75
C VAL A 67 25.30 6.84 12.30
N ALA A 68 24.82 6.04 11.36
CA ALA A 68 25.30 5.99 9.98
C ALA A 68 25.31 7.34 9.24
N PHE A 69 24.37 8.24 9.56
CA PHE A 69 24.25 9.56 8.93
C PHE A 69 24.77 10.71 9.81
N TRP A 70 25.36 10.43 10.98
CA TRP A 70 26.03 11.43 11.81
C TRP A 70 27.52 11.50 11.48
N PHE A 71 27.90 12.33 10.52
CA PHE A 71 29.30 12.68 10.30
C PHE A 71 29.92 13.28 11.57
N GLU A 72 31.25 13.27 11.69
CA GLU A 72 31.99 13.56 12.93
C GLU A 72 31.50 14.80 13.70
N ALA A 73 31.31 15.93 13.02
CA ALA A 73 30.82 17.15 13.68
C ALA A 73 29.39 17.02 14.23
N LEU A 74 28.52 16.30 13.53
CA LEU A 74 27.15 16.03 14.00
C LEU A 74 27.14 15.00 15.13
N ALA A 75 28.04 14.01 15.10
CA ALA A 75 28.24 13.05 16.16
C ALA A 75 28.69 13.74 17.47
N GLU A 76 29.68 14.64 17.41
CA GLU A 76 30.14 15.38 18.60
C GLU A 76 29.06 16.30 19.17
N TYR A 77 28.33 17.00 18.30
CA TYR A 77 27.21 17.85 18.69
C TYR A 77 26.12 17.06 19.42
N ASN A 78 25.68 15.93 18.86
CA ASN A 78 24.66 15.09 19.49
C ASN A 78 25.18 14.37 20.75
N ALA A 79 26.45 13.96 20.79
CA ALA A 79 27.07 13.40 21.99
C ALA A 79 26.97 14.37 23.18
N SER A 80 27.19 15.66 22.93
CA SER A 80 27.09 16.71 23.97
C SER A 80 25.66 16.86 24.49
N ILE A 81 24.66 16.84 23.60
CA ILE A 81 23.24 16.92 23.98
C ILE A 81 22.82 15.65 24.73
N LEU A 82 23.26 14.49 24.29
CA LEU A 82 22.94 13.20 24.89
C LEU A 82 23.54 13.09 26.30
N ALA A 83 24.77 13.56 26.50
CA ALA A 83 25.39 13.65 27.83
C ALA A 83 24.62 14.61 28.77
N ALA A 84 24.16 15.75 28.25
CA ALA A 84 23.33 16.68 29.01
C ALA A 84 21.96 16.08 29.38
N ALA A 85 21.35 15.34 28.45
CA ALA A 85 20.11 14.61 28.67
C ALA A 85 20.30 13.55 29.77
N GLY A 86 21.34 12.72 29.63
CA GLY A 86 21.69 11.72 30.63
C GLY A 86 21.87 12.30 32.02
N LYS A 87 22.64 13.39 32.15
CA LYS A 87 22.80 14.10 33.43
C LYS A 87 21.47 14.58 34.02
N HIS A 88 20.57 15.09 33.18
CA HIS A 88 19.25 15.55 33.63
C HIS A 88 18.43 14.42 34.26
N TYR A 89 18.48 13.21 33.69
CA TYR A 89 17.75 12.03 34.15
C TYR A 89 18.51 11.14 35.15
N GLY A 90 19.69 11.55 35.61
CA GLY A 90 20.52 10.73 36.50
C GLY A 90 21.09 9.47 35.82
N LEU A 91 21.16 9.48 34.49
CA LEU A 91 21.64 8.40 33.63
C LEU A 91 22.91 8.86 32.89
N PRO A 92 24.10 8.81 33.51
CA PRO A 92 25.31 9.40 32.95
C PRO A 92 25.77 8.67 31.69
N MET A 93 25.35 9.17 30.53
CA MET A 93 25.67 8.62 29.22
C MET A 93 27.18 8.69 28.94
N ASN A 94 27.84 7.53 28.86
CA ASN A 94 29.20 7.47 28.34
C ASN A 94 29.16 7.48 26.80
N THR A 95 29.40 8.64 26.21
CA THR A 95 29.33 8.82 24.74
C THR A 95 30.59 8.36 24.00
N SER A 96 31.56 7.82 24.72
CA SER A 96 32.81 7.26 24.17
C SER A 96 32.87 5.73 24.22
N GLN A 97 31.93 5.05 24.90
CA GLN A 97 31.80 3.58 24.83
C GLN A 97 30.92 3.13 23.66
N PRO A 98 31.07 1.89 23.17
CA PRO A 98 30.21 1.31 22.16
C PRO A 98 28.72 1.41 22.54
N VAL A 99 27.86 1.83 21.61
CA VAL A 99 26.42 1.93 21.88
C VAL A 99 25.77 0.57 22.11
N GLY A 100 26.41 -0.53 21.69
CA GLY A 100 26.00 -1.89 22.00
C GLY A 100 26.07 -2.24 23.49
N GLU A 101 26.84 -1.49 24.28
CA GLU A 101 27.00 -1.66 25.73
C GLU A 101 26.00 -0.80 26.54
N TYR A 102 25.15 -0.01 25.87
CA TYR A 102 24.14 0.81 26.54
C TYR A 102 23.09 -0.07 27.22
N SER A 103 22.70 0.33 28.43
CA SER A 103 21.51 -0.21 29.10
C SER A 103 20.24 0.15 28.31
N GLN A 104 19.13 -0.51 28.62
CA GLN A 104 17.87 -0.27 27.92
C GLN A 104 17.41 1.20 27.98
N ALA A 105 17.56 1.87 29.13
CA ALA A 105 17.18 3.27 29.27
C ALA A 105 18.10 4.21 28.44
N GLU A 106 19.40 3.91 28.36
CA GLU A 106 20.36 4.66 27.55
C GLU A 106 20.11 4.47 26.05
N TRP A 107 19.76 3.25 25.67
CA TRP A 107 19.36 2.91 24.30
C TRP A 107 18.04 3.59 23.91
N ASP A 108 17.02 3.52 24.76
CA ASP A 108 15.73 4.18 24.52
C ASP A 108 15.90 5.71 24.44
N LEU A 109 16.80 6.31 25.24
CA LEU A 109 17.14 7.73 25.14
C LEU A 109 17.75 8.07 23.78
N LEU A 110 18.70 7.25 23.30
CA LEU A 110 19.34 7.44 22.00
C LEU A 110 18.34 7.31 20.84
N LEU A 111 17.49 6.27 20.88
CA LEU A 111 16.52 6.00 19.82
C LEU A 111 15.39 7.04 19.78
N TYR A 112 14.75 7.27 20.93
CA TYR A 112 13.45 7.90 20.99
C TYR A 112 13.47 9.31 21.57
N GLY A 113 14.46 9.63 22.40
CA GLY A 113 14.62 10.95 23.00
C GLY A 113 13.63 11.25 24.13
N VAL A 114 13.83 12.41 24.76
CA VAL A 114 13.23 12.73 26.07
C VAL A 114 11.73 12.94 26.05
N GLU A 115 11.15 13.27 24.89
CA GLU A 115 9.70 13.53 24.73
C GLU A 115 8.91 12.29 24.34
N ASN A 116 9.57 11.21 23.95
CA ASN A 116 8.90 10.02 23.48
C ASN A 116 8.51 9.11 24.65
N PRO A 117 7.26 8.59 24.71
CA PRO A 117 6.80 7.66 25.74
C PRO A 117 7.71 6.45 25.99
N GLU A 118 8.38 5.94 24.95
CA GLU A 118 9.29 4.79 25.09
C GLU A 118 10.49 5.06 25.99
N PHE A 119 10.97 6.30 26.02
CA PHE A 119 12.02 6.70 26.97
C PHE A 119 11.41 7.24 28.26
N SER A 120 10.41 8.13 28.18
CA SER A 120 9.90 8.81 29.37
C SER A 120 9.23 7.87 30.37
N ARG A 121 8.78 6.67 29.95
CA ARG A 121 8.30 5.61 30.86
C ARG A 121 9.33 5.16 31.90
N HIS A 122 10.64 5.32 31.64
CA HIS A 122 11.70 5.04 32.62
C HIS A 122 11.78 6.10 33.73
N PHE A 123 11.23 7.30 33.48
CA PHE A 123 11.33 8.47 34.36
C PHE A 123 10.00 9.26 34.41
N PRO A 124 8.89 8.65 34.85
CA PRO A 124 7.53 9.21 34.70
C PRO A 124 7.33 10.55 35.42
N ASP A 125 8.00 10.77 36.55
CA ASP A 125 7.83 11.97 37.38
C ASP A 125 8.85 13.09 37.07
N GLN A 126 9.70 12.89 36.05
CA GLN A 126 10.80 13.79 35.77
C GLN A 126 10.44 14.79 34.66
N PRO A 127 10.55 16.11 34.92
CA PRO A 127 10.16 17.11 33.93
C PRO A 127 11.11 17.11 32.73
N LEU A 128 10.60 17.53 31.57
CA LEU A 128 11.42 17.67 30.37
C LEU A 128 12.53 18.72 30.54
N PRO A 129 13.72 18.50 29.96
CA PRO A 129 14.74 19.53 29.85
C PRO A 129 14.23 20.77 29.09
N LYS A 130 14.64 21.97 29.53
CA LYS A 130 14.08 23.24 29.02
C LYS A 130 14.46 23.55 27.57
N SER A 131 15.62 23.07 27.09
CA SER A 131 16.13 23.36 25.74
C SER A 131 17.08 22.27 25.26
N VAL A 132 17.38 22.26 23.96
CA VAL A 132 18.29 21.29 23.33
C VAL A 132 19.65 21.29 24.02
N GLY A 133 20.25 22.47 24.25
CA GLY A 133 21.53 22.58 24.96
C GLY A 133 21.50 22.13 26.43
N LYS A 134 20.31 21.97 27.02
CA LYS A 134 20.12 21.39 28.35
C LYS A 134 19.73 19.90 28.33
N GLY A 135 19.84 19.24 27.17
CA GLY A 135 19.54 17.82 27.05
C GLY A 135 18.14 17.49 26.55
N ARG A 136 17.41 18.45 25.95
CA ARG A 136 16.12 18.17 25.27
C ARG A 136 16.36 17.42 23.95
N PHE A 137 16.91 16.21 24.07
CA PHE A 137 17.34 15.38 22.96
C PHE A 137 16.13 14.74 22.28
N LYS A 138 16.09 14.81 20.95
CA LYS A 138 14.93 14.41 20.17
C LYS A 138 14.81 12.89 19.97
N GLY A 139 15.91 12.16 20.04
CA GLY A 139 15.98 10.77 19.58
C GLY A 139 16.30 10.68 18.09
N VAL A 140 17.14 9.72 17.73
CA VAL A 140 17.54 9.45 16.35
C VAL A 140 16.33 9.03 15.51
N LEU A 141 15.61 8.00 15.95
CA LEU A 141 14.46 7.43 15.22
C LEU A 141 13.28 8.39 15.18
N THR A 142 12.98 9.05 16.30
CA THR A 142 11.95 10.10 16.36
C THR A 142 12.24 11.22 15.35
N GLY A 143 13.51 11.66 15.28
CA GLY A 143 13.95 12.66 14.31
C GLY A 143 13.85 12.17 12.86
N MET A 144 14.23 10.92 12.59
CA MET A 144 14.11 10.31 11.26
C MET A 144 12.66 10.24 10.81
N TRP A 145 11.76 9.73 11.65
CA TRP A 145 10.33 9.63 11.34
C TRP A 145 9.70 10.98 11.04
N GLN A 146 10.05 12.02 11.81
CA GLN A 146 9.57 13.37 11.53
C GLN A 146 10.02 13.85 10.15
N ARG A 147 11.31 13.75 9.82
CA ARG A 147 11.84 14.20 8.52
C ARG A 147 11.29 13.38 7.36
N TYR A 148 11.10 12.07 7.55
CA TYR A 148 10.50 11.20 6.56
C TYR A 148 9.07 11.65 6.23
N ARG A 149 8.26 11.96 7.24
CA ARG A 149 6.87 12.44 7.07
C ARG A 149 6.81 13.85 6.46
N GLU A 150 7.65 14.77 6.94
CA GLU A 150 7.70 16.16 6.42
C GLU A 150 8.12 16.23 4.94
N LYS A 151 8.79 15.19 4.43
CA LYS A 151 9.27 15.11 3.04
C LYS A 151 8.58 14.02 2.23
N ASP A 152 7.41 13.54 2.66
CA ASP A 152 6.63 12.51 1.96
C ASP A 152 7.46 11.27 1.54
N GLY A 153 8.33 10.82 2.44
CA GLY A 153 9.20 9.67 2.24
C GLY A 153 10.47 9.92 1.44
N GLN A 154 10.76 11.17 1.07
CA GLN A 154 11.93 11.58 0.27
C GLN A 154 13.03 12.25 1.12
N SER A 155 13.13 11.89 2.40
CA SER A 155 14.24 12.35 3.26
C SER A 155 15.58 11.74 2.85
N GLY A 156 16.70 12.39 3.18
CA GLY A 156 18.03 11.81 2.91
C GLY A 156 18.25 10.47 3.63
N GLU A 157 17.54 10.27 4.75
CA GLU A 157 17.54 9.04 5.54
C GLU A 157 16.54 7.98 5.03
N ALA A 158 15.82 8.24 3.93
CA ALA A 158 14.82 7.29 3.38
C ALA A 158 15.44 5.93 3.03
N VAL A 159 16.75 5.89 2.75
CA VAL A 159 17.52 4.67 2.49
C VAL A 159 17.51 3.68 3.67
N PHE A 160 17.28 4.16 4.90
CA PHE A 160 17.21 3.34 6.10
C PHE A 160 15.79 2.87 6.41
N PHE A 161 14.80 3.28 5.62
CA PHE A 161 13.43 2.81 5.78
C PHE A 161 13.20 1.61 4.88
N ARG A 162 12.64 0.55 5.44
CA ARG A 162 12.24 -0.65 4.72
C ARG A 162 10.72 -0.71 4.63
N SER A 163 10.24 -0.99 3.43
CA SER A 163 8.85 -1.37 3.21
C SER A 163 8.72 -2.88 3.45
N MET A 164 7.89 -3.26 4.41
CA MET A 164 7.61 -4.65 4.73
C MET A 164 6.14 -4.97 4.45
N PRO A 165 5.80 -6.21 4.05
CA PRO A 165 4.42 -6.65 3.98
C PRO A 165 3.70 -6.42 5.31
N CYS A 166 2.50 -5.84 5.26
CA CYS A 166 1.69 -5.65 6.47
C CYS A 166 1.23 -7.02 6.99
N THR A 167 1.64 -7.39 8.19
CA THR A 167 1.30 -8.66 8.84
C THR A 167 -0.19 -8.77 9.17
N ASP A 168 -0.80 -7.68 9.64
CA ASP A 168 -2.19 -7.69 10.11
C ASP A 168 -3.18 -8.00 8.99
N CYS A 169 -2.97 -7.36 7.82
CA CYS A 169 -3.76 -7.66 6.63
C CYS A 169 -3.14 -8.72 5.72
N ARG A 170 -1.93 -9.23 6.01
CA ARG A 170 -1.16 -10.10 5.09
C ARG A 170 -1.08 -9.53 3.66
N SER A 171 -0.86 -8.22 3.58
CA SER A 171 -0.90 -7.44 2.32
C SER A 171 -2.22 -7.52 1.53
N GLU A 172 -3.34 -7.86 2.16
CA GLU A 172 -4.69 -7.87 1.55
C GLU A 172 -5.33 -6.47 1.56
N ARG A 173 -4.71 -5.49 2.25
CA ARG A 173 -5.07 -4.06 2.26
C ARG A 173 -6.42 -3.73 2.91
N LEU A 174 -7.30 -4.70 3.10
CA LEU A 174 -8.64 -4.54 3.67
C LEU A 174 -8.66 -4.83 5.18
N ASN A 175 -9.66 -4.27 5.86
CA ASN A 175 -9.95 -4.57 7.25
C ASN A 175 -10.38 -6.04 7.44
N PRO A 176 -10.37 -6.57 8.70
CA PRO A 176 -10.72 -7.97 8.97
C PRO A 176 -12.10 -8.43 8.52
N VAL A 177 -13.12 -7.57 8.64
CA VAL A 177 -14.49 -7.90 8.25
C VAL A 177 -14.60 -7.98 6.73
N SER A 178 -14.20 -6.92 6.03
CA SER A 178 -14.32 -6.80 4.57
C SER A 178 -13.55 -7.87 3.81
N ARG A 179 -12.39 -8.30 4.32
CA ARG A 179 -11.59 -9.37 3.70
C ARG A 179 -12.12 -10.78 3.95
N SER A 180 -12.99 -10.95 4.94
CA SER A 180 -13.58 -12.25 5.31
C SER A 180 -14.86 -12.57 4.55
N VAL A 181 -15.48 -11.56 3.93
CA VAL A 181 -16.70 -11.75 3.13
C VAL A 181 -16.39 -12.58 1.89
N THR A 182 -17.19 -13.60 1.67
CA THR A 182 -17.10 -14.49 0.52
C THR A 182 -18.26 -14.26 -0.45
N ALA A 183 -17.97 -14.32 -1.75
CA ALA A 183 -18.94 -14.52 -2.81
C ALA A 183 -18.62 -15.86 -3.49
N TYR A 184 -19.61 -16.75 -3.64
CA TYR A 184 -19.42 -18.09 -4.26
C TYR A 184 -18.15 -18.82 -3.77
N GLY A 185 -17.97 -18.85 -2.44
CA GLY A 185 -16.85 -19.55 -1.79
C GLY A 185 -15.48 -18.88 -1.89
N ARG A 186 -15.37 -17.65 -2.44
CA ARG A 186 -14.11 -16.91 -2.56
C ARG A 186 -14.21 -15.52 -1.95
N THR A 187 -13.15 -15.09 -1.30
CA THR A 187 -13.01 -13.73 -0.76
C THR A 187 -12.51 -12.76 -1.84
N LEU A 188 -12.78 -11.46 -1.66
CA LEU A 188 -12.27 -10.43 -2.56
C LEU A 188 -10.73 -10.45 -2.70
N PRO A 189 -9.92 -10.59 -1.62
CA PRO A 189 -8.48 -10.72 -1.76
C PRO A 189 -8.03 -11.94 -2.59
N GLU A 190 -8.68 -13.09 -2.45
CA GLU A 190 -8.36 -14.29 -3.26
C GLU A 190 -8.62 -14.03 -4.75
N LEU A 191 -9.79 -13.49 -5.09
CA LEU A 191 -10.15 -13.15 -6.47
C LEU A 191 -9.22 -12.09 -7.07
N SER A 192 -8.68 -11.18 -6.24
CA SER A 192 -7.76 -10.16 -6.72
C SER A 192 -6.35 -10.69 -7.03
N ARG A 193 -5.99 -11.86 -6.49
CA ARG A 193 -4.63 -12.44 -6.54
C ARG A 193 -4.47 -13.52 -7.60
N ILE A 194 -5.56 -14.12 -8.05
CA ILE A 194 -5.55 -15.06 -9.18
C ILE A 194 -5.34 -14.30 -10.50
N SER A 195 -4.90 -15.03 -11.53
CA SER A 195 -4.79 -14.46 -12.88
C SER A 195 -6.16 -14.07 -13.43
N LEU A 196 -6.17 -13.15 -14.40
CA LEU A 196 -7.41 -12.79 -15.11
C LEU A 196 -8.02 -13.99 -15.84
N TRP A 197 -7.20 -14.94 -16.31
CA TRP A 197 -7.67 -16.22 -16.85
C TRP A 197 -8.47 -17.03 -15.83
N GLU A 198 -7.94 -17.18 -14.62
CA GLU A 198 -8.63 -17.89 -13.53
C GLU A 198 -9.87 -17.12 -13.07
N LEU A 199 -9.82 -15.79 -13.05
CA LEU A 199 -10.97 -14.96 -12.72
C LEU A 199 -12.09 -15.10 -13.77
N SER A 200 -11.74 -15.09 -15.05
CA SER A 200 -12.66 -15.29 -16.19
C SER A 200 -13.35 -16.64 -16.12
N ALA A 201 -12.62 -17.69 -15.73
CA ALA A 201 -13.17 -19.02 -15.48
C ALA A 201 -14.09 -19.04 -14.25
N TRP A 202 -13.67 -18.41 -13.14
CA TRP A 202 -14.47 -18.33 -11.92
C TRP A 202 -15.79 -17.56 -12.13
N LEU A 203 -15.81 -16.52 -12.96
CA LEU A 203 -17.01 -15.72 -13.23
C LEU A 203 -18.13 -16.48 -13.96
N GLN A 204 -17.83 -17.61 -14.63
CA GLN A 204 -18.83 -18.34 -15.41
C GLN A 204 -19.95 -18.93 -14.54
N GLU A 205 -19.59 -19.58 -13.43
CA GLU A 205 -20.57 -20.22 -12.55
C GLU A 205 -21.49 -19.20 -11.85
N PRO A 206 -20.98 -18.13 -11.20
CA PRO A 206 -21.80 -17.05 -10.66
C PRO A 206 -22.76 -16.46 -11.70
N TYR A 207 -22.30 -16.27 -12.93
CA TYR A 207 -23.11 -15.70 -14.00
C TYR A 207 -24.25 -16.63 -14.44
N LEU A 208 -23.98 -17.93 -14.61
CA LEU A 208 -25.02 -18.90 -14.95
C LEU A 208 -26.05 -19.01 -13.82
N LEU A 209 -25.60 -19.06 -12.57
CA LEU A 209 -26.48 -19.11 -11.40
C LEU A 209 -27.34 -17.85 -11.24
N SER A 210 -26.81 -16.65 -11.57
CA SER A 210 -27.60 -15.42 -11.52
C SER A 210 -28.67 -15.35 -12.61
N VAL A 211 -28.38 -15.88 -13.80
CA VAL A 211 -29.37 -16.03 -14.88
C VAL A 211 -30.45 -17.05 -14.49
N ASP A 212 -30.08 -18.21 -13.96
CA ASP A 212 -31.02 -19.26 -13.55
C ASP A 212 -31.94 -18.80 -12.40
N SER A 213 -31.41 -17.98 -11.49
CA SER A 213 -32.18 -17.39 -10.38
C SER A 213 -32.96 -16.12 -10.75
N GLN A 214 -32.88 -15.66 -12.01
CA GLN A 214 -33.52 -14.43 -12.50
C GLN A 214 -33.10 -13.16 -11.73
N ASP A 215 -31.86 -13.11 -11.24
CA ASP A 215 -31.28 -11.91 -10.65
C ASP A 215 -30.66 -11.03 -11.74
N ASP A 216 -31.52 -10.25 -12.42
CA ASP A 216 -31.13 -9.39 -13.55
C ASP A 216 -30.02 -8.38 -13.19
N LEU A 217 -30.04 -7.87 -11.95
CA LEU A 217 -29.05 -6.90 -11.48
C LEU A 217 -27.68 -7.55 -11.35
N LEU A 218 -27.61 -8.72 -10.70
CA LEU A 218 -26.38 -9.46 -10.54
C LEU A 218 -25.85 -9.98 -11.89
N ALA A 219 -26.73 -10.50 -12.75
CA ALA A 219 -26.39 -10.94 -14.09
C ALA A 219 -25.78 -9.80 -14.93
N ALA A 220 -26.35 -8.59 -14.87
CA ALA A 220 -25.80 -7.43 -15.57
C ALA A 220 -24.41 -7.05 -15.07
N VAL A 221 -24.18 -7.06 -13.74
CA VAL A 221 -22.86 -6.74 -13.14
C VAL A 221 -21.82 -7.79 -13.53
N LEU A 222 -22.17 -9.07 -13.43
CA LEU A 222 -21.26 -10.17 -13.77
C LEU A 222 -20.93 -10.17 -15.27
N HIS A 223 -21.92 -9.92 -16.13
CA HIS A 223 -21.69 -9.79 -17.57
C HIS A 223 -20.71 -8.65 -17.89
N ASP A 224 -20.89 -7.47 -17.31
CA ASP A 224 -19.98 -6.33 -17.49
C ASP A 224 -18.55 -6.66 -17.03
N MET A 225 -18.40 -7.37 -15.90
CA MET A 225 -17.10 -7.86 -15.44
C MET A 225 -16.46 -8.83 -16.43
N MET A 226 -17.22 -9.82 -16.93
CA MET A 226 -16.73 -10.79 -17.91
C MET A 226 -16.28 -10.11 -19.21
N VAL A 227 -17.03 -9.12 -19.71
CA VAL A 227 -16.66 -8.35 -20.90
C VAL A 227 -15.34 -7.59 -20.67
N LYS A 228 -15.18 -6.94 -19.51
CA LYS A 228 -13.95 -6.21 -19.19
C LYS A 228 -12.73 -7.12 -19.06
N VAL A 229 -12.88 -8.26 -18.38
CA VAL A 229 -11.80 -9.24 -18.22
C VAL A 229 -11.39 -9.79 -19.59
N ARG A 230 -12.35 -10.20 -20.42
CA ARG A 230 -12.09 -10.73 -21.77
C ARG A 230 -11.31 -9.76 -22.64
N ARG A 231 -11.66 -8.46 -22.64
CA ARG A 231 -10.91 -7.45 -23.42
C ARG A 231 -9.44 -7.35 -23.00
N ILE A 232 -9.14 -7.54 -21.72
CA ILE A 232 -7.76 -7.55 -21.22
C ILE A 232 -7.05 -8.85 -21.63
N GLU A 233 -7.75 -9.97 -21.66
CA GLU A 233 -7.24 -11.25 -22.19
C GLU A 233 -6.93 -11.17 -23.69
N ASP A 234 -7.80 -10.54 -24.48
CA ASP A 234 -7.68 -10.40 -25.94
C ASP A 234 -6.42 -9.60 -26.35
N VAL A 235 -5.95 -8.69 -25.48
CA VAL A 235 -4.67 -7.97 -25.68
C VAL A 235 -3.46 -8.71 -25.07
N GLY A 236 -3.62 -9.99 -24.71
CA GLY A 236 -2.55 -10.85 -24.20
C GLY A 236 -2.16 -10.59 -22.74
N LEU A 237 -3.02 -9.96 -21.94
CA LEU A 237 -2.71 -9.61 -20.55
C LEU A 237 -3.45 -10.48 -19.51
N GLY A 238 -3.94 -11.65 -19.91
CA GLY A 238 -4.69 -12.54 -19.02
C GLY A 238 -3.86 -13.15 -17.87
N TYR A 239 -2.53 -13.15 -17.97
CA TYR A 239 -1.64 -13.58 -16.87
C TYR A 239 -1.55 -12.56 -15.71
N LEU A 240 -2.01 -11.33 -15.92
CA LEU A 240 -2.01 -10.31 -14.88
C LEU A 240 -3.03 -10.66 -13.79
N THR A 241 -2.86 -10.04 -12.63
CA THR A 241 -3.80 -10.12 -11.51
C THR A 241 -4.37 -8.73 -11.23
N LEU A 242 -5.56 -8.64 -10.64
CA LEU A 242 -6.16 -7.35 -10.28
C LEU A 242 -5.36 -6.61 -9.19
N ASN A 243 -4.57 -7.33 -8.41
CA ASN A 243 -3.74 -6.76 -7.34
C ASN A 243 -2.37 -6.25 -7.83
N ARG A 244 -2.02 -6.41 -9.12
CA ARG A 244 -0.73 -5.93 -9.64
C ARG A 244 -0.71 -4.40 -9.70
N GLN A 245 0.34 -3.80 -9.15
CA GLN A 245 0.49 -2.34 -9.12
C GLN A 245 0.77 -1.79 -10.52
N SER A 246 0.10 -0.69 -10.89
CA SER A 246 0.27 -0.04 -12.19
C SER A 246 1.73 0.37 -12.47
N VAL A 247 2.47 0.80 -11.45
CA VAL A 247 3.90 1.17 -11.55
C VAL A 247 4.82 0.00 -11.88
N SER A 248 4.35 -1.24 -11.69
CA SER A 248 5.11 -2.47 -12.01
C SER A 248 4.84 -3.01 -13.41
N LEU A 249 3.96 -2.34 -14.19
CA LEU A 249 3.70 -2.71 -15.57
C LEU A 249 4.83 -2.20 -16.46
N SER A 250 5.29 -3.05 -17.36
CA SER A 250 6.14 -2.64 -18.48
C SER A 250 5.41 -1.65 -19.39
N GLY A 251 6.15 -0.88 -20.18
CA GLY A 251 5.58 0.06 -21.15
C GLY A 251 4.58 -0.62 -22.10
N GLY A 252 4.92 -1.80 -22.62
CA GLY A 252 4.03 -2.58 -23.48
C GLY A 252 2.78 -3.09 -22.77
N GLU A 253 2.89 -3.55 -21.51
CA GLU A 253 1.72 -3.95 -20.71
C GLU A 253 0.78 -2.76 -20.47
N ALA A 254 1.32 -1.60 -20.08
CA ALA A 254 0.53 -0.40 -19.84
C ALA A 254 -0.18 0.09 -21.11
N GLN A 255 0.51 0.06 -22.26
CA GLN A 255 -0.05 0.41 -23.55
C GLN A 255 -1.22 -0.52 -23.94
N ARG A 256 -1.04 -1.84 -23.81
CA ARG A 256 -2.08 -2.82 -24.14
C ARG A 256 -3.28 -2.75 -23.20
N LEU A 257 -3.05 -2.52 -21.91
CA LEU A 257 -4.14 -2.29 -20.95
C LEU A 257 -4.96 -1.04 -21.31
N ARG A 258 -4.28 0.03 -21.77
CA ARG A 258 -4.94 1.24 -22.26
C ARG A 258 -5.79 0.95 -23.50
N LEU A 259 -5.27 0.14 -24.43
CA LEU A 259 -6.00 -0.28 -25.63
C LEU A 259 -7.29 -1.05 -25.30
N ALA A 260 -7.20 -2.03 -24.38
CA ALA A 260 -8.36 -2.78 -23.90
C ALA A 260 -9.43 -1.87 -23.25
N THR A 261 -9.00 -0.80 -22.57
CA THR A 261 -9.91 0.19 -21.97
C THR A 261 -10.61 1.04 -23.03
N ILE A 262 -9.89 1.45 -24.07
CA ILE A 262 -10.42 2.28 -25.17
C ILE A 262 -11.52 1.54 -25.93
N LEU A 263 -11.34 0.25 -26.24
CA LEU A 263 -12.38 -0.57 -26.87
C LEU A 263 -13.73 -0.52 -26.12
N GLY A 264 -13.69 -0.37 -24.80
CA GLY A 264 -14.89 -0.29 -23.98
C GLY A 264 -15.59 1.06 -23.97
N SER A 265 -14.97 2.12 -24.48
CA SER A 265 -15.52 3.47 -24.44
C SER A 265 -16.60 3.73 -25.48
N GLY A 266 -16.67 2.93 -26.55
CA GLY A 266 -17.62 3.12 -27.65
C GLY A 266 -17.43 4.41 -28.44
N LEU A 267 -16.26 5.07 -28.31
CA LEU A 267 -15.95 6.28 -29.05
C LEU A 267 -15.85 6.02 -30.55
N THR A 268 -16.38 6.94 -31.35
CA THR A 268 -16.40 6.89 -32.82
C THR A 268 -15.83 8.19 -33.40
N GLY A 269 -15.31 8.16 -34.64
CA GLY A 269 -14.72 9.33 -35.29
C GLY A 269 -13.38 9.79 -34.71
N VAL A 270 -12.69 8.92 -33.95
CA VAL A 270 -11.40 9.21 -33.32
C VAL A 270 -10.25 8.70 -34.21
N LEU A 271 -9.13 9.44 -34.23
CA LEU A 271 -7.86 8.96 -34.78
C LEU A 271 -7.00 8.38 -33.65
N TYR A 272 -6.76 7.07 -33.69
CA TYR A 272 -5.83 6.39 -32.79
C TYR A 272 -4.45 6.27 -33.44
N LEU A 273 -3.43 6.83 -32.79
CA LEU A 273 -2.03 6.66 -33.16
C LEU A 273 -1.40 5.62 -32.22
N LEU A 274 -1.02 4.46 -32.75
CA LEU A 274 -0.42 3.37 -31.98
C LEU A 274 1.06 3.20 -32.37
N ASP A 275 1.94 3.30 -31.38
CA ASP A 275 3.39 3.17 -31.56
C ASP A 275 3.86 1.80 -31.06
N GLU A 276 4.29 0.92 -31.97
CA GLU A 276 4.79 -0.44 -31.74
C GLU A 276 3.99 -1.31 -30.74
N PRO A 277 2.67 -1.53 -30.96
CA PRO A 277 1.82 -2.21 -29.97
C PRO A 277 2.12 -3.71 -29.80
N THR A 278 2.93 -4.30 -30.70
CA THR A 278 3.35 -5.70 -30.69
C THR A 278 4.63 -5.94 -29.87
N THR A 279 5.30 -4.89 -29.39
CA THR A 279 6.55 -5.02 -28.63
C THR A 279 6.33 -5.77 -27.31
N GLY A 280 7.14 -6.81 -27.09
CA GLY A 280 7.06 -7.69 -25.91
C GLY A 280 5.82 -8.59 -25.89
N LEU A 281 5.18 -8.82 -27.04
CA LEU A 281 4.05 -9.73 -27.18
C LEU A 281 4.50 -11.09 -27.72
N HIS A 282 3.93 -12.17 -27.20
CA HIS A 282 4.16 -13.50 -27.76
C HIS A 282 3.37 -13.66 -29.08
N ALA A 283 3.90 -14.42 -30.04
CA ALA A 283 3.27 -14.60 -31.37
C ALA A 283 1.83 -15.13 -31.31
N LYS A 284 1.49 -15.89 -30.26
CA LYS A 284 0.15 -16.42 -30.01
C LYS A 284 -0.88 -15.32 -29.69
N ASP A 285 -0.43 -14.22 -29.07
CA ASP A 285 -1.32 -13.14 -28.60
C ASP A 285 -1.46 -12.02 -29.63
N THR A 286 -0.59 -11.99 -30.66
CA THR A 286 -0.65 -11.04 -31.78
C THR A 286 -1.99 -11.08 -32.49
N ALA A 287 -2.58 -12.27 -32.66
CA ALA A 287 -3.88 -12.42 -33.29
C ALA A 287 -4.99 -11.69 -32.53
N GLY A 288 -4.98 -11.75 -31.20
CA GLY A 288 -5.95 -11.05 -30.35
C GLY A 288 -5.80 -9.54 -30.45
N LEU A 289 -4.56 -9.04 -30.41
CA LEU A 289 -4.27 -7.61 -30.58
C LEU A 289 -4.73 -7.07 -31.96
N VAL A 290 -4.48 -7.84 -33.03
CA VAL A 290 -4.93 -7.47 -34.38
C VAL A 290 -6.46 -7.42 -34.46
N GLN A 291 -7.15 -8.35 -33.80
CA GLN A 291 -8.61 -8.36 -33.75
C GLN A 291 -9.15 -7.11 -33.03
N VAL A 292 -8.57 -6.76 -31.89
CA VAL A 292 -8.87 -5.54 -31.14
C VAL A 292 -8.70 -4.27 -32.00
N ILE A 293 -7.61 -4.19 -32.77
CA ILE A 293 -7.36 -3.05 -33.66
C ILE A 293 -8.41 -2.96 -34.78
N LYS A 294 -8.81 -4.09 -35.36
CA LYS A 294 -9.87 -4.15 -36.38
C LYS A 294 -11.20 -3.70 -35.81
N GLU A 295 -11.55 -4.13 -34.60
CA GLU A 295 -12.77 -3.71 -33.93
C GLU A 295 -12.80 -2.19 -33.69
N LEU A 296 -11.68 -1.59 -33.26
CA LEU A 296 -11.60 -0.13 -33.12
C LEU A 296 -11.87 0.58 -34.45
N ARG A 297 -11.29 0.10 -35.56
CA ARG A 297 -11.55 0.63 -36.90
C ARG A 297 -13.04 0.47 -37.27
N ASP A 298 -13.59 -0.70 -37.04
CA ASP A 298 -14.95 -1.06 -37.47
C ASP A 298 -16.04 -0.31 -36.67
N LEU A 299 -15.70 0.21 -35.49
CA LEU A 299 -16.51 1.19 -34.75
C LEU A 299 -16.56 2.58 -35.41
N GLY A 300 -15.94 2.78 -36.57
CA GLY A 300 -15.91 4.06 -37.28
C GLY A 300 -14.78 4.98 -36.84
N ASN A 301 -13.67 4.40 -36.36
CA ASN A 301 -12.45 5.14 -36.04
C ASN A 301 -11.37 4.92 -37.11
N THR A 302 -10.38 5.81 -37.12
CA THR A 302 -9.17 5.64 -37.93
C THR A 302 -8.04 5.17 -37.03
N VAL A 303 -7.36 4.09 -37.38
CA VAL A 303 -6.19 3.60 -36.63
C VAL A 303 -4.95 3.70 -37.51
N LEU A 304 -3.98 4.50 -37.07
CA LEU A 304 -2.63 4.56 -37.65
C LEU A 304 -1.68 3.79 -36.73
N LEU A 305 -0.99 2.80 -37.30
CA LEU A 305 -0.06 1.96 -36.56
C LEU A 305 1.36 2.17 -37.10
N ILE A 306 2.30 2.39 -36.19
CA ILE A 306 3.74 2.49 -36.45
C ILE A 306 4.37 1.21 -35.89
N GLY A 307 5.04 0.41 -36.74
CA GLY A 307 5.67 -0.85 -36.33
C GLY A 307 5.31 -2.04 -37.21
N ILE A 308 5.76 -3.23 -36.82
CA ILE A 308 5.55 -4.50 -37.54
C ILE A 308 4.44 -5.30 -36.86
N ILE A 309 3.50 -5.79 -37.66
CA ILE A 309 2.46 -6.76 -37.27
C ILE A 309 2.82 -8.11 -37.88
#